data_AF-Q9H6K4-F1
#
_entry.id   AF-Q9H6K4-F1
#
_cell.length_a   1.000
_cell.length_b   1.000
_cell.length_c   1.000
_cell.angle_alpha   90.00
_cell.angle_beta   90.00
_cell.angle_gamma   90.00
#
_symmetry.space_group_name_H-M   'P 1'
#
loop_
_entity.id
_entity.type
_entity.pdbx_description
1 polymer ?
#
loop_
_entity_poly.entity_id
_entity_poly.type
_entity_poly.pdbx_seq_one_letter_code
_entity_poly.pdbx_strand_id
1 'polypeptide(L)'
;MVVGAFPMAKLLYLGIRQVSKPLANRIKEAARRSEFFKTYICLPPAQLYHWVEMRTKMRIMGFRGTVIKPLNEEAAAELGAELLGEATIFIVGGGCLVLEYWRHQAQQRHKEEEQRAAWNALRDEVGHLALALEALQAQVQAAPPQGALEELRTELQEVRAQLCNPGRSASHAVPASKK
;
A
#
# COMPACT_ATOMS: atom_id res chain seq x y z
N MET A 1 14.15 12.62 -4.63
CA MET A 1 14.01 13.21 -5.97
C MET A 1 12.55 13.56 -6.23
N VAL A 2 12.13 14.81 -5.95
CA VAL A 2 10.79 15.31 -6.30
C VAL A 2 10.99 16.64 -7.05
N VAL A 3 11.50 16.55 -8.29
CA VAL A 3 11.69 17.72 -9.16
C VAL A 3 10.67 17.71 -10.32
N GLY A 4 9.97 16.59 -10.54
CA GLY A 4 8.97 16.46 -11.62
C GLY A 4 7.58 17.07 -11.35
N ALA A 5 7.24 17.40 -10.10
CA ALA A 5 5.88 17.85 -9.77
C ALA A 5 5.62 19.32 -10.16
N PHE A 6 6.63 20.19 -10.04
CA PHE A 6 6.48 21.63 -10.25
C PHE A 6 6.08 22.00 -11.71
N PRO A 7 6.65 21.38 -12.76
CA PRO A 7 6.19 21.60 -14.14
C PRO A 7 4.82 20.96 -14.42
N MET A 8 4.56 19.75 -13.92
CA MET A 8 3.32 19.02 -14.19
C MET A 8 2.09 19.72 -13.62
N ALA A 9 2.19 20.26 -12.41
CA ALA A 9 1.11 21.04 -11.82
C ALA A 9 0.77 22.28 -12.65
N LYS A 10 1.80 22.97 -13.15
CA LYS A 10 1.63 24.14 -14.02
C LYS A 10 1.02 23.77 -15.38
N LEU A 11 1.45 22.66 -15.97
CA LEU A 11 0.89 22.15 -17.23
C LEU A 11 -0.58 21.75 -17.06
N LEU A 12 -0.91 21.04 -15.98
CA LEU A 12 -2.29 20.68 -15.65
C LEU A 12 -3.16 21.92 -15.48
N TYR A 13 -2.69 22.92 -14.72
CA TYR A 13 -3.39 24.19 -14.54
C TYR A 13 -3.65 24.89 -15.87
N LEU A 14 -2.65 24.97 -16.75
CA LEU A 14 -2.82 25.56 -18.08
C LEU A 14 -3.75 24.74 -18.98
N GLY A 15 -3.74 23.41 -18.86
CA GLY A 15 -4.66 22.52 -19.57
C GLY A 15 -6.11 22.75 -19.13
N ILE A 16 -6.37 22.78 -17.81
CA ILE A 16 -7.69 23.10 -17.26
C ILE A 16 -8.14 24.49 -17.72
N ARG A 17 -7.25 25.48 -17.75
CA ARG A 17 -7.56 26.83 -18.25
C ARG A 17 -7.93 26.85 -19.75
N GLN A 18 -7.32 25.98 -20.55
CA GLN A 18 -7.62 25.88 -21.98
C GLN A 18 -8.96 25.19 -22.24
N VAL A 19 -9.37 24.25 -21.39
CA VAL A 19 -10.68 23.56 -21.52
C VAL A 19 -11.81 24.37 -20.90
N SER A 20 -11.54 25.14 -19.84
CA SER A 20 -12.55 26.00 -19.18
C SER A 20 -13.03 27.12 -20.07
N LYS A 21 -12.16 27.79 -20.83
CA LYS A 21 -12.56 28.88 -21.74
C LYS A 21 -13.63 28.48 -22.77
N PRO A 22 -13.45 27.43 -23.60
CA PRO A 22 -14.47 27.02 -24.56
C PRO A 22 -15.75 26.53 -23.85
N LEU A 23 -15.63 25.88 -22.69
CA LEU A 23 -16.80 25.44 -21.92
C LEU A 23 -17.59 26.63 -21.35
N ALA A 24 -16.91 27.61 -20.76
CA ALA A 24 -17.49 28.85 -20.25
C ALA A 24 -18.19 29.61 -21.38
N ASN A 25 -17.57 29.68 -22.57
CA ASN A 25 -18.21 30.29 -23.75
C ASN A 25 -19.52 29.58 -24.13
N ARG A 26 -19.56 28.24 -24.06
CA ARG A 26 -20.79 27.48 -24.31
C ARG A 26 -21.85 27.70 -23.24
N ILE A 27 -21.46 27.81 -21.98
CA ILE A 27 -22.38 28.15 -20.88
C ILE A 27 -22.90 29.58 -21.04
N LYS A 28 -22.05 30.52 -21.48
CA LYS A 28 -22.43 31.90 -21.77
C LYS A 28 -23.44 31.97 -22.92
N GLU A 29 -23.22 31.20 -23.99
CA GLU A 29 -24.19 31.06 -25.09
C GLU A 29 -25.52 30.48 -24.61
N ALA A 30 -25.49 29.47 -23.73
CA ALA A 30 -26.69 28.91 -23.12
C ALA A 30 -27.44 29.90 -22.21
N ALA A 31 -26.70 30.68 -21.41
CA ALA A 31 -27.27 31.73 -20.58
C ALA A 31 -27.92 32.84 -21.40
N ARG A 32 -27.34 33.21 -22.55
CA ARG A 32 -27.94 34.19 -23.47
C ARG A 32 -29.20 33.68 -24.16
N ARG A 33 -29.31 32.36 -24.36
CA ARG A 33 -30.51 31.75 -24.96
C ARG A 33 -31.64 31.56 -23.96
N SER A 34 -31.33 31.50 -22.67
CA SER A 34 -32.30 31.20 -21.61
C SER A 34 -32.15 32.16 -20.44
N GLU A 35 -33.09 33.09 -20.32
CA GLU A 35 -33.19 33.99 -19.17
C GLU A 35 -33.37 33.21 -17.85
N PHE A 36 -34.00 32.04 -17.89
CA PHE A 36 -34.07 31.15 -16.73
C PHE A 36 -32.67 30.68 -16.30
N PHE A 37 -31.87 30.19 -17.25
CA PHE A 37 -30.51 29.75 -16.95
C PHE A 37 -29.64 30.91 -16.45
N LYS A 38 -29.75 32.08 -17.10
CA LYS A 38 -29.10 33.32 -16.67
C LYS A 38 -29.43 33.62 -15.22
N THR A 39 -30.72 33.67 -14.89
CA THR A 39 -31.21 34.17 -13.59
C THR A 39 -31.02 33.19 -12.45
N TYR A 40 -31.22 31.89 -12.68
CA TYR A 40 -31.22 30.89 -11.61
C TYR A 40 -29.86 30.21 -11.40
N ILE A 41 -29.07 30.07 -12.47
CA ILE A 41 -27.84 29.28 -12.42
C ILE A 41 -26.62 30.20 -12.49
N CYS A 42 -26.65 31.22 -13.35
CA CYS A 42 -25.49 32.06 -13.62
C CYS A 42 -25.35 33.25 -12.66
N LEU A 43 -26.44 34.01 -12.45
CA LEU A 43 -26.41 35.22 -11.63
C LEU A 43 -26.14 34.96 -10.13
N PRO A 44 -26.75 33.98 -9.45
CA PRO A 44 -26.56 33.83 -8.01
C PRO A 44 -25.09 33.58 -7.59
N PRO A 45 -24.34 32.64 -8.22
CA PRO A 45 -22.93 32.46 -7.88
C PRO A 45 -22.09 33.67 -8.29
N ALA A 46 -22.40 34.35 -9.39
CA ALA A 46 -21.67 35.55 -9.81
C ALA A 46 -21.83 36.72 -8.83
N GLN A 47 -23.07 36.98 -8.40
CA GLN A 47 -23.36 38.04 -7.43
C GLN A 47 -22.76 37.71 -6.05
N LEU A 48 -22.79 36.43 -5.65
CA LEU A 48 -22.12 35.98 -4.43
C LEU A 48 -20.61 36.16 -4.51
N TYR A 49 -19.98 35.72 -5.61
CA TYR A 49 -18.55 35.87 -5.83
C TYR A 49 -18.17 37.36 -5.76
N HIS A 50 -18.89 38.22 -6.48
CA HIS A 50 -18.62 39.65 -6.45
C HIS A 50 -18.80 40.26 -5.06
N TRP A 51 -19.84 39.86 -4.34
CA TRP A 51 -20.08 40.34 -2.98
C TRP A 51 -18.94 39.93 -2.04
N VAL A 52 -18.47 38.68 -2.12
CA VAL A 52 -17.33 38.20 -1.32
C VAL A 52 -16.04 38.93 -1.71
N GLU A 53 -15.78 39.06 -3.01
CA GLU A 53 -14.60 39.75 -3.55
C GLU A 53 -14.57 41.20 -3.08
N MET A 54 -15.65 41.95 -3.29
CA MET A 54 -15.73 43.35 -2.92
C MET A 54 -15.73 43.52 -1.40
N ARG A 55 -16.42 42.66 -0.65
CA ARG A 55 -16.37 42.69 0.83
C ARG A 55 -14.95 42.47 1.35
N THR A 56 -14.21 41.56 0.73
CA THR A 56 -12.80 41.30 1.07
C THR A 56 -11.92 42.49 0.71
N LYS A 57 -12.06 43.05 -0.49
CA LYS A 57 -11.34 44.24 -0.94
C LYS A 57 -11.58 45.44 -0.02
N MET A 58 -12.84 45.69 0.37
CA MET A 58 -13.18 46.80 1.26
C MET A 58 -12.65 46.57 2.69
N ARG A 59 -12.70 45.33 3.19
CA ARG A 59 -12.09 44.99 4.49
C ARG A 59 -10.59 45.22 4.50
N ILE A 60 -9.88 44.84 3.42
CA ILE A 60 -8.43 45.06 3.30
C ILE A 60 -8.09 46.55 3.20
N MET A 61 -8.90 47.33 2.49
CA MET A 61 -8.75 48.79 2.39
C MET A 61 -9.24 49.54 3.65
N GLY A 62 -9.69 48.84 4.70
CA GLY A 62 -10.14 49.43 5.96
C GLY A 62 -11.54 50.04 5.94
N PHE A 63 -12.24 49.99 4.82
CA PHE A 63 -13.61 50.49 4.71
C PHE A 63 -14.61 49.45 5.24
N ARG A 64 -15.34 49.82 6.30
CA ARG A 64 -16.40 49.00 6.90
C ARG A 64 -17.75 49.62 6.51
N GLY A 65 -18.57 48.90 5.76
CA GLY A 65 -19.98 49.27 5.54
C GLY A 65 -20.31 50.03 4.25
N THR A 66 -19.40 50.09 3.26
CA THR A 66 -19.78 50.58 1.92
C THR A 66 -20.73 49.60 1.24
N VAL A 67 -21.86 50.11 0.75
CA VAL A 67 -22.83 49.32 -0.02
C VAL A 67 -22.19 48.89 -1.33
N ILE A 68 -22.03 47.57 -1.50
CA ILE A 68 -21.51 46.96 -2.72
C ILE A 68 -22.64 47.00 -3.75
N LYS A 69 -22.44 47.75 -4.85
CA LYS A 69 -23.40 47.74 -5.96
C LYS A 69 -23.37 46.36 -6.63
N PRO A 70 -24.53 45.76 -6.92
CA PRO A 70 -24.57 44.52 -7.68
C PRO A 70 -23.96 44.73 -9.07
N LEU A 71 -23.39 43.68 -9.64
CA LEU A 71 -22.91 43.74 -11.03
C LEU A 71 -24.08 43.97 -11.98
N ASN A 72 -23.80 44.66 -13.08
CA ASN A 72 -24.68 44.67 -14.25
C ASN A 72 -24.98 43.22 -14.65
N GLU A 73 -26.23 42.91 -15.01
CA GLU A 73 -26.67 41.55 -15.30
C GLU A 73 -25.81 40.87 -16.35
N GLU A 74 -25.38 41.59 -17.38
CA GLU A 74 -24.52 41.04 -18.44
C GLU A 74 -23.13 40.66 -17.91
N ALA A 75 -22.53 41.50 -17.07
CA ALA A 75 -21.23 41.24 -16.45
C ALA A 75 -21.32 40.09 -15.43
N ALA A 76 -22.42 40.03 -14.68
CA ALA A 76 -22.68 38.92 -13.77
C ALA A 76 -22.92 37.61 -14.53
N ALA A 77 -23.62 37.65 -15.66
CA ALA A 77 -23.82 36.47 -16.50
C ALA A 77 -22.51 35.98 -17.15
N GLU A 78 -21.58 36.88 -17.47
CA GLU A 78 -20.26 36.51 -17.96
C GLU A 78 -19.41 35.87 -16.86
N LEU A 79 -19.29 36.53 -15.71
CA LEU A 79 -18.54 36.02 -14.56
C LEU A 79 -19.10 34.68 -14.06
N GLY A 80 -20.43 34.57 -13.99
CA GLY A 80 -21.09 33.32 -13.60
C GLY A 80 -20.82 32.18 -14.57
N ALA A 81 -20.77 32.46 -15.87
CA ALA A 81 -20.49 31.43 -16.88
C ALA A 81 -19.05 30.92 -16.80
N GLU A 82 -18.09 31.82 -16.53
CA GLU A 82 -16.70 31.43 -16.26
C GLU A 82 -16.59 30.54 -15.01
N LEU A 83 -17.19 30.97 -13.90
CA LEU A 83 -17.21 30.20 -12.66
C LEU A 83 -17.87 28.82 -12.84
N LEU A 84 -18.99 28.75 -13.54
CA LEU A 84 -19.67 27.48 -13.82
C LEU A 84 -18.84 26.58 -14.74
N GLY A 85 -18.14 27.14 -15.73
CA GLY A 85 -17.25 26.39 -16.61
C GLY A 85 -16.10 25.75 -15.84
N GLU A 86 -15.42 26.52 -14.99
CA GLU A 86 -14.36 26.01 -14.13
C GLU A 86 -14.88 25.00 -13.11
N ALA A 87 -16.01 25.31 -12.44
CA ALA A 87 -16.64 24.42 -11.49
C ALA A 87 -17.05 23.09 -12.14
N THR A 88 -17.54 23.11 -13.38
CA THR A 88 -17.92 21.88 -14.11
C THR A 88 -16.71 20.99 -14.34
N ILE A 89 -15.60 21.54 -14.82
CA ILE A 89 -14.37 20.76 -15.04
C ILE A 89 -13.83 20.24 -13.71
N PHE A 90 -13.88 21.07 -12.67
CA PHE A 90 -13.44 20.67 -11.34
C PHE A 90 -14.29 19.53 -10.76
N ILE A 91 -15.62 19.59 -10.90
CA ILE A 91 -16.53 18.55 -10.43
C ILE A 91 -16.34 17.27 -11.23
N VAL A 92 -16.25 17.35 -12.57
CA VAL A 92 -16.08 16.17 -13.42
C VAL A 92 -14.70 15.54 -13.19
N GLY A 93 -13.63 16.34 -13.23
CA GLY A 93 -12.27 15.86 -13.03
C GLY A 93 -12.01 15.39 -11.60
N GLY A 94 -12.42 16.18 -10.61
CA GLY A 94 -12.33 15.82 -9.19
C GLY A 94 -13.20 14.61 -8.85
N GLY A 95 -14.41 14.53 -9.40
CA GLY A 95 -15.28 13.36 -9.27
C GLY A 95 -14.65 12.10 -9.86
N CYS A 96 -14.08 12.18 -11.07
CA CYS A 96 -13.34 11.07 -11.68
C CYS A 96 -12.18 10.61 -10.79
N LEU A 97 -11.39 11.55 -10.25
CA LEU A 97 -10.27 11.25 -9.38
C LEU A 97 -10.70 10.60 -8.06
N VAL A 98 -11.78 11.08 -7.44
CA VAL A 98 -12.35 10.48 -6.23
C VAL A 98 -12.86 9.07 -6.50
N LEU A 99 -13.56 8.85 -7.62
CA LEU A 99 -14.04 7.53 -8.03
C LEU A 99 -12.88 6.57 -8.31
N GLU A 100 -11.84 7.03 -9.01
CA GLU A 100 -10.63 6.26 -9.25
C GLU A 100 -9.90 5.93 -7.96
N TYR A 101 -9.81 6.88 -7.03
CA TYR A 101 -9.21 6.67 -5.73
C TYR A 101 -9.99 5.61 -4.93
N TRP A 102 -11.31 5.68 -4.88
CA TRP A 102 -12.14 4.67 -4.23
C TRP A 102 -11.98 3.28 -4.86
N ARG A 103 -11.96 3.21 -6.19
CA ARG A 103 -11.71 1.97 -6.94
C ARG A 103 -10.32 1.40 -6.63
N HIS A 104 -9.29 2.25 -6.62
CA HIS A 104 -7.93 1.87 -6.33
C HIS A 104 -7.78 1.38 -4.88
N GLN A 105 -8.41 2.04 -3.92
CA GLN A 105 -8.42 1.61 -2.52
C GLN A 105 -9.05 0.22 -2.34
N ALA A 106 -10.14 -0.08 -3.05
CA ALA A 106 -10.75 -1.41 -3.01
C ALA A 106 -9.79 -2.50 -3.54
N GLN A 107 -9.07 -2.23 -4.63
CA GLN A 107 -8.09 -3.17 -5.17
C GLN A 107 -6.83 -3.32 -4.32
N GLN A 108 -6.35 -2.22 -3.72
CA GLN A 108 -5.16 -2.25 -2.85
C GLN A 108 -5.42 -3.07 -1.58
N ARG A 109 -6.62 -2.97 -0.99
CA ARG A 109 -7.00 -3.80 0.17
C ARG A 109 -6.87 -5.29 -0.12
N HIS A 110 -7.39 -5.75 -1.25
CA HIS A 110 -7.26 -7.16 -1.65
C HIS A 110 -5.80 -7.60 -1.80
N LYS A 111 -4.97 -6.77 -2.45
CA LYS A 111 -3.53 -7.07 -2.61
C LYS A 111 -2.78 -7.08 -1.28
N GLU A 112 -3.10 -6.14 -0.38
CA GLU A 112 -2.52 -6.11 0.95
C GLU A 112 -2.94 -7.34 1.77
N GLU A 113 -4.19 -7.78 1.66
CA GLU A 113 -4.67 -8.99 2.31
C GLU A 113 -3.96 -10.24 1.79
N GLU A 114 -3.80 -10.38 0.46
CA GLU A 114 -3.02 -11.46 -0.15
C GLU A 114 -1.55 -11.44 0.29
N GLN A 115 -0.92 -10.26 0.29
CA GLN A 115 0.46 -10.10 0.76
C GLN A 115 0.61 -10.45 2.24
N ARG A 116 -0.34 -10.05 3.07
CA ARG A 116 -0.36 -10.40 4.50
C ARG A 116 -0.56 -11.91 4.69
N ALA A 117 -1.44 -12.53 3.91
CA ALA A 117 -1.65 -13.97 3.95
C ALA A 117 -0.39 -14.73 3.53
N ALA A 118 0.26 -14.32 2.43
CA ALA A 118 1.53 -14.90 1.98
C ALA A 118 2.67 -14.70 2.99
N TRP A 119 2.75 -13.52 3.60
CA TRP A 119 3.71 -13.23 4.66
C TRP A 119 3.50 -14.10 5.89
N ASN A 120 2.25 -14.26 6.33
CA ASN A 120 1.91 -15.12 7.45
C ASN A 120 2.24 -16.59 7.16
N ALA A 121 1.91 -17.08 5.95
CA ALA A 121 2.26 -18.45 5.54
C ALA A 121 3.77 -18.69 5.57
N LEU A 122 4.57 -17.76 5.03
CA LEU A 122 6.03 -17.86 5.08
C LEU A 122 6.54 -17.86 6.53
N ARG A 123 5.95 -17.03 7.40
CA ARG A 123 6.29 -16.99 8.82
C ARG A 123 5.98 -18.31 9.53
N ASP A 124 4.86 -18.95 9.19
CA ASP A 124 4.46 -20.24 9.74
C ASP A 124 5.41 -21.37 9.27
N GLU A 125 5.80 -21.38 8.00
CA GLU A 125 6.81 -22.33 7.47
C GLU A 125 8.16 -22.18 8.18
N VAL A 126 8.63 -20.94 8.38
CA VAL A 126 9.87 -20.68 9.14
C VAL A 126 9.73 -21.17 10.58
N GLY A 127 8.57 -20.95 11.22
CA GLY A 127 8.28 -21.47 12.56
C GLY A 127 8.29 -23.00 12.62
N HIS A 128 7.70 -23.67 11.62
CA HIS A 128 7.70 -25.12 11.53
C HIS A 128 9.11 -25.69 11.34
N LEU A 129 9.93 -25.06 10.49
CA LEU A 129 11.32 -25.43 10.27
C LEU A 129 12.16 -25.26 11.55
N ALA A 130 11.95 -24.18 12.31
CA ALA A 130 12.63 -23.97 13.59
C ALA A 130 12.30 -25.09 14.60
N LEU A 131 11.02 -25.45 14.73
CA LEU A 131 10.60 -26.56 15.61
C LEU A 131 11.16 -27.91 15.16
N ALA A 132 11.20 -28.17 13.85
CA ALA A 132 11.79 -29.39 13.31
C ALA A 132 13.30 -29.47 13.60
N LEU A 133 14.00 -28.34 13.51
CA LEU A 133 15.42 -28.24 13.86
C LEU A 133 15.65 -28.49 15.36
N GLU A 134 14.84 -27.89 16.22
CA GLU A 134 14.88 -28.12 17.68
C GLU A 134 14.63 -29.60 18.04
N ALA A 135 13.62 -30.23 17.40
CA ALA A 135 13.33 -31.64 17.59
C ALA A 135 14.48 -32.55 17.13
N LEU A 136 15.11 -32.23 16.00
CA LEU A 136 16.28 -32.97 15.52
C LEU A 136 17.48 -32.79 16.45
N GLN A 137 17.71 -31.57 16.93
CA GLN A 137 18.76 -31.28 17.91
C GLN A 137 18.55 -32.07 19.22
N ALA A 138 17.32 -32.14 19.72
CA ALA A 138 16.99 -32.93 20.90
C ALA A 138 17.25 -34.44 20.68
N GLN A 139 16.90 -34.98 19.51
CA GLN A 139 17.19 -36.38 19.16
C GLN A 139 18.68 -36.66 19.08
N VAL A 140 19.48 -35.76 18.51
CA VAL A 140 20.94 -35.89 18.45
C VAL A 140 21.56 -35.85 19.85
N GLN A 141 21.02 -35.03 20.76
CA GLN A 141 21.48 -34.97 22.15
C GLN A 141 21.02 -36.19 22.99
N ALA A 142 19.85 -36.75 22.70
CA ALA A 142 19.33 -37.95 23.37
C ALA A 142 19.94 -39.24 22.82
N ALA A 143 20.49 -39.21 21.60
CA ALA A 143 21.26 -40.33 21.06
C ALA A 143 22.43 -40.63 22.00
N PRO A 144 22.70 -41.92 22.30
CA PRO A 144 23.73 -42.29 23.25
C PRO A 144 25.05 -41.63 22.83
N PRO A 145 25.79 -41.01 23.78
CA PRO A 145 27.04 -40.34 23.47
C PRO A 145 27.92 -41.29 22.69
N GLN A 146 28.63 -40.78 21.67
CA GLN A 146 29.46 -41.59 20.77
C GLN A 146 30.36 -42.59 21.51
N GLY A 147 30.76 -42.29 22.75
CA GLY A 147 31.45 -43.20 23.65
C GLY A 147 30.74 -44.55 23.88
N ALA A 148 29.42 -44.59 24.08
CA ALA A 148 28.70 -45.87 24.24
C ALA A 148 28.70 -46.71 22.95
N LEU A 149 28.70 -46.03 21.80
CA LEU A 149 28.85 -46.66 20.49
C LEU A 149 30.27 -47.21 20.29
N GLU A 150 31.29 -46.50 20.78
CA GLU A 150 32.67 -46.98 20.80
C GLU A 150 32.86 -48.17 21.74
N GLU A 151 32.28 -48.15 22.94
CA GLU A 151 32.30 -49.27 23.89
C GLU A 151 31.69 -50.54 23.28
N LEU A 152 30.52 -50.43 22.65
CA LEU A 152 29.89 -51.57 21.97
C LEU A 152 30.76 -52.09 20.82
N ARG A 153 31.48 -51.20 20.13
CA ARG A 153 32.39 -51.54 19.03
C ARG A 153 33.64 -52.25 19.55
N THR A 154 34.18 -51.83 20.69
CA THR A 154 35.29 -52.51 21.36
C THR A 154 34.88 -53.89 21.86
N GLU A 155 33.71 -54.01 22.49
CA GLU A 155 33.14 -55.31 22.89
C GLU A 155 32.98 -56.26 21.71
N LEU A 156 32.42 -55.77 20.59
CA LEU A 156 32.29 -56.55 19.35
C LEU A 156 33.64 -56.97 18.78
N GLN A 157 34.66 -56.10 18.84
CA GLN A 157 36.01 -56.44 18.39
C GLN A 157 36.65 -57.50 19.29
N GLU A 158 36.42 -57.44 20.60
CA GLU A 158 36.91 -58.43 21.55
C GLU A 158 36.25 -59.79 21.31
N VAL A 159 34.92 -59.83 21.19
CA VAL A 159 34.17 -61.05 20.84
C VAL A 159 34.63 -61.61 19.49
N ARG A 160 34.88 -60.74 18.50
CA ARG A 160 35.42 -61.15 17.19
C ARG A 160 36.83 -61.73 17.31
N ALA A 161 37.70 -61.14 18.13
CA ALA A 161 39.04 -61.66 18.37
C ALA A 161 39.00 -63.03 19.06
N GLN A 162 38.08 -63.21 20.02
CA GLN A 162 37.83 -64.50 20.67
C GLN A 162 37.35 -65.56 19.66
N LEU A 163 36.44 -65.20 18.75
CA LEU A 163 35.95 -66.09 17.68
C LEU A 163 37.02 -66.44 16.62
N CYS A 164 37.95 -65.52 16.32
CA CYS A 164 39.07 -65.80 15.41
C CYS A 164 40.14 -66.70 16.05
N ASN A 165 40.15 -66.87 17.38
CA ASN A 165 41.16 -67.67 18.06
C ASN A 165 40.59 -68.68 19.08
N PRO A 166 39.71 -69.62 18.66
CA PRO A 166 39.11 -70.60 19.56
C PRO A 166 40.07 -71.72 19.99
N GLY A 167 41.36 -71.63 19.64
CA GLY A 167 42.30 -72.75 19.71
C GLY A 167 43.27 -72.81 20.89
N ARG A 168 43.25 -71.88 21.86
CA ARG A 168 44.32 -71.85 22.89
C ARG A 168 43.90 -72.11 24.34
N SER A 169 42.63 -72.13 24.69
CA SER A 169 42.19 -72.35 26.08
C SER A 169 41.88 -73.82 26.44
N ALA A 170 41.99 -74.76 25.50
CA ALA A 170 41.81 -76.19 25.79
C ALA A 170 43.13 -76.97 26.02
N SER A 171 44.26 -76.30 26.24
CA SER A 171 45.50 -76.96 26.69
C SER A 171 45.65 -76.87 28.21
N HIS A 172 44.59 -77.26 28.93
CA HIS A 172 44.70 -77.59 30.35
C HIS A 172 45.11 -79.07 30.44
N ALA A 173 46.41 -79.25 30.61
CA ALA A 173 47.05 -80.31 31.39
C ALA A 173 46.21 -81.57 31.65
N VAL A 174 46.52 -82.64 30.91
CA VAL A 174 46.29 -84.01 31.40
C VAL A 174 47.66 -84.56 31.84
N PRO A 175 48.02 -84.46 33.12
CA PRO A 175 49.15 -85.20 33.64
C PRO A 175 48.71 -86.61 34.05
N ALA A 176 49.64 -87.54 33.89
CA ALA A 176 49.69 -88.87 34.51
C ALA A 176 48.71 -89.93 33.98
N SER A 177 49.29 -90.92 33.29
CA SER A 177 48.90 -92.31 33.54
C SER A 177 50.16 -93.17 33.67
N LYS A 178 50.31 -93.72 34.87
CA LYS A 178 51.32 -94.69 35.32
C LYS A 178 51.00 -96.07 34.76
N LYS A 179 51.99 -96.74 34.17
CA LYS A 179 52.50 -98.09 34.49
C LYS A 179 53.27 -98.66 33.32
#